data_AF-A0A2V3ZRU2-F1
#
_entry.id   AF-A0A2V3ZRU2-F1
#
_cell.length_a   1.000
_cell.length_b   1.000
_cell.length_c   1.000
_cell.angle_alpha   90.00
_cell.angle_beta   90.00
_cell.angle_gamma   90.00
#
_symmetry.space_group_name_H-M   'P 1'
#
loop_
_entity.id
_entity.type
_entity.pdbx_description
1 polymer ?
#
loop_
_entity_poly.entity_id
_entity_poly.type
_entity_poly.pdbx_seq_one_letter_code
_entity_poly.pdbx_strand_id
1 'polypeptide(L)'
;MTLIKKISTNSRNGDVSTLLTLILGAFAKSDWSLDVYLSELINTIRGYCTSLTEALNRLKVYSQMAEKDNIRDMAIKSLFKLVEGYTHIPIAEINEAAKVVENVLEQYGMDIRNDDYAAETAEVNSLLNDLSKPEVAAAIAKLQGVAEIVAALTAAEKDFEAIALQQAEGEGAKKDLATASRLKKAALKEINDNLVGYMNTMAKVKPDTYQTTTQTIAELIENNNELVKRRRTKSDEEVEAEAI
;
A
#
# COMPACT_ATOMS: atom_id res chain seq x y z
N MET A 1 -25.81 -31.47 3.78
CA MET A 1 -24.40 -31.05 3.88
C MET A 1 -24.11 -30.04 2.79
N THR A 2 -23.73 -28.81 3.14
CA THR A 2 -23.39 -27.78 2.15
C THR A 2 -22.06 -28.13 1.49
N LEU A 3 -22.07 -28.29 0.16
CA LEU A 3 -20.85 -28.52 -0.60
C LEU A 3 -20.11 -27.20 -0.78
N ILE A 4 -18.78 -27.25 -0.67
CA ILE A 4 -17.92 -26.13 -1.04
C ILE A 4 -18.12 -25.84 -2.53
N LYS A 5 -18.46 -24.60 -2.86
CA LYS A 5 -18.51 -24.10 -4.24
C LYS A 5 -17.13 -23.65 -4.69
N LYS A 6 -16.92 -23.50 -6.01
CA LYS A 6 -15.71 -22.86 -6.53
C LYS A 6 -15.68 -21.38 -6.15
N ILE A 7 -14.49 -20.86 -5.87
CA ILE A 7 -14.22 -19.44 -5.68
C ILE A 7 -14.38 -18.73 -7.03
N SER A 8 -15.07 -17.59 -7.02
CA SER A 8 -15.22 -16.72 -8.18
C SER A 8 -13.86 -16.19 -8.67
N THR A 9 -13.57 -16.35 -9.97
CA THR A 9 -12.34 -15.83 -10.61
C THR A 9 -12.26 -14.31 -10.60
N ASN A 10 -13.40 -13.64 -10.39
CA ASN A 10 -13.54 -12.19 -10.35
C ASN A 10 -13.25 -11.59 -8.96
N SER A 11 -12.89 -12.39 -7.95
CA SER A 11 -12.41 -11.87 -6.66
C SER A 11 -11.20 -10.95 -6.85
N ARG A 12 -11.15 -9.84 -6.08
CA ARG A 12 -10.00 -8.93 -6.08
C ARG A 12 -8.83 -9.56 -5.34
N ASN A 13 -7.61 -9.09 -5.60
CA ASN A 13 -6.40 -9.64 -4.99
C ASN A 13 -6.46 -9.60 -3.45
N GLY A 14 -6.95 -8.49 -2.88
CA GLY A 14 -7.15 -8.34 -1.43
C GLY A 14 -8.15 -9.34 -0.86
N ASP A 15 -9.30 -9.55 -1.51
CA ASP A 15 -10.31 -10.50 -1.06
C ASP A 15 -9.75 -11.93 -1.03
N VAL A 16 -9.02 -12.32 -2.08
CA VAL A 16 -8.39 -13.63 -2.15
C VAL A 16 -7.33 -13.77 -1.07
N SER A 17 -6.49 -12.76 -0.84
CA SER A 17 -5.50 -12.79 0.25
C SER A 17 -6.14 -13.04 1.62
N THR A 18 -7.21 -12.30 1.94
CA THR A 18 -7.96 -12.48 3.19
C THR A 18 -8.61 -13.86 3.26
N LEU A 19 -9.23 -14.32 2.16
CA LEU A 19 -9.85 -15.64 2.09
C LEU A 19 -8.83 -16.76 2.32
N LEU A 20 -7.64 -16.68 1.71
CA LEU A 20 -6.57 -17.66 1.93
C LEU A 20 -6.15 -17.71 3.40
N THR A 21 -5.96 -16.55 4.04
CA THR A 21 -5.65 -16.46 5.47
C THR A 21 -6.72 -17.15 6.33
N LEU A 22 -7.99 -16.90 6.05
CA LEU A 22 -9.10 -17.51 6.79
C LEU A 22 -9.21 -19.03 6.55
N ILE A 23 -9.00 -19.49 5.31
CA ILE A 23 -8.98 -20.93 4.98
C ILE A 23 -7.83 -21.62 5.73
N LEU A 24 -6.62 -21.04 5.73
CA LEU A 24 -5.48 -21.57 6.47
C LEU A 24 -5.73 -21.58 7.99
N GLY A 25 -6.39 -20.53 8.51
CA GLY A 25 -6.84 -20.47 9.90
C GLY A 25 -7.87 -21.56 10.24
N ALA A 26 -8.74 -21.93 9.30
CA ALA A 26 -9.67 -23.05 9.48
C ALA A 26 -8.93 -24.40 9.51
N PHE A 27 -7.93 -24.59 8.65
CA PHE A 27 -7.10 -25.80 8.67
C PHE A 27 -6.27 -25.93 9.94
N ALA A 28 -5.76 -24.83 10.49
CA ALA A 28 -4.95 -24.83 11.71
C ALA A 28 -5.69 -25.32 12.98
N LYS A 29 -7.02 -25.50 12.92
CA LYS A 29 -7.83 -26.00 14.05
C LYS A 29 -7.75 -27.51 14.25
N SER A 30 -7.17 -28.25 13.31
CA SER A 30 -7.07 -29.71 13.34
C SER A 30 -5.67 -30.16 12.91
N ASP A 31 -5.28 -31.36 13.31
CA ASP A 31 -4.08 -32.00 12.79
C ASP A 31 -4.40 -32.76 11.49
N TRP A 32 -3.67 -32.45 10.43
CA TRP A 32 -3.80 -33.05 9.10
C TRP A 32 -2.60 -33.92 8.73
N SER A 33 -1.65 -34.13 9.63
CA SER A 33 -0.39 -34.84 9.37
C SER A 33 -0.56 -36.25 8.77
N LEU A 34 -1.66 -36.92 9.09
CA LEU A 34 -2.00 -38.25 8.55
C LEU A 34 -2.56 -38.21 7.13
N ASP A 35 -3.04 -37.05 6.68
CA ASP A 35 -3.47 -36.81 5.31
C ASP A 35 -2.37 -36.08 4.54
N VAL A 36 -1.51 -36.88 3.89
CA VAL A 36 -0.34 -36.38 3.16
C VAL A 36 -0.76 -35.45 2.01
N TYR A 37 -1.79 -35.83 1.25
CA TYR A 37 -2.26 -35.02 0.12
C TYR A 37 -2.81 -33.67 0.59
N LEU A 38 -3.67 -33.67 1.61
CA LEU A 38 -4.21 -32.42 2.14
C LEU A 38 -3.12 -31.56 2.79
N SER A 39 -2.17 -32.17 3.49
CA SER A 39 -1.04 -31.46 4.10
C SER A 39 -0.18 -30.74 3.04
N GLU A 40 0.14 -31.42 1.93
CA GLU A 40 0.86 -30.81 0.80
C GLU A 40 0.06 -29.66 0.16
N LEU A 41 -1.25 -29.83 0.01
CA LEU A 41 -2.13 -28.80 -0.53
C LEU A 41 -2.24 -27.58 0.39
N ILE A 42 -2.35 -27.78 1.71
CA ILE A 42 -2.32 -26.71 2.71
C ILE A 42 -0.99 -25.96 2.63
N ASN A 43 0.13 -26.66 2.49
CA ASN A 43 1.45 -26.04 2.34
C ASN A 43 1.55 -25.20 1.06
N THR A 44 1.03 -25.70 -0.05
CA THR A 44 0.98 -24.99 -1.33
C THR A 44 0.14 -23.72 -1.23
N ILE A 45 -1.06 -23.82 -0.64
CA ILE A 45 -1.94 -22.67 -0.38
C ILE A 45 -1.26 -21.65 0.55
N ARG A 46 -0.53 -22.11 1.57
CA ARG A 46 0.25 -21.24 2.46
C ARG A 46 1.31 -20.47 1.68
N GLY A 47 2.06 -21.14 0.80
CA GLY A 47 3.04 -20.48 -0.07
C GLY A 47 2.44 -19.38 -0.94
N TYR A 48 1.26 -19.65 -1.54
CA TYR A 48 0.52 -18.63 -2.29
C TYR A 48 0.03 -17.49 -1.41
N CYS A 49 -0.49 -17.78 -0.21
CA CYS A 49 -0.96 -16.78 0.74
C CYS A 49 0.15 -15.81 1.16
N THR A 50 1.32 -16.35 1.54
CA THR A 50 2.49 -15.54 1.89
C THR A 50 2.93 -14.68 0.71
N SER A 51 3.10 -15.28 -0.47
CA SER A 51 3.55 -14.56 -1.66
C SER A 51 2.57 -13.46 -2.09
N LEU A 52 1.26 -13.73 -2.02
CA LEU A 52 0.22 -12.77 -2.39
C LEU A 52 0.17 -11.61 -1.39
N THR A 53 0.31 -11.89 -0.09
CA THR A 53 0.38 -10.87 0.96
C THR A 53 1.62 -9.97 0.76
N GLU A 54 2.79 -10.56 0.52
CA GLU A 54 4.01 -9.81 0.20
C GLU A 54 3.80 -8.92 -1.04
N ALA A 55 3.15 -9.45 -2.09
CA ALA A 55 2.89 -8.69 -3.32
C ALA A 55 1.93 -7.51 -3.12
N LEU A 56 0.90 -7.68 -2.29
CA LEU A 56 -0.02 -6.60 -1.93
C LEU A 56 0.66 -5.53 -1.07
N ASN A 57 1.52 -5.95 -0.14
CA ASN A 57 2.28 -5.01 0.68
C ASN A 57 3.22 -4.15 -0.16
N ARG A 58 3.94 -4.74 -1.14
CA ARG A 58 4.77 -3.96 -2.07
C ARG A 58 3.96 -2.90 -2.83
N LEU A 59 2.80 -3.29 -3.39
CA LEU A 59 1.93 -2.34 -4.09
C LEU A 59 1.47 -1.20 -3.18
N LYS A 60 1.16 -1.51 -1.92
CA LYS A 60 0.77 -0.51 -0.93
C LYS A 60 1.93 0.45 -0.64
N VAL A 61 3.14 -0.05 -0.42
CA VAL A 61 4.32 0.78 -0.16
C VAL A 61 4.59 1.73 -1.33
N TYR A 62 4.58 1.27 -2.58
CA TYR A 62 4.74 2.16 -3.74
C TYR A 62 3.66 3.25 -3.81
N SER A 63 2.40 2.89 -3.53
CA SER A 63 1.32 3.88 -3.49
C SER A 63 1.52 4.92 -2.38
N GLN A 64 2.03 4.49 -1.21
CA GLN A 64 2.32 5.38 -0.10
C GLN A 64 3.53 6.27 -0.39
N MET A 65 4.56 5.76 -1.07
CA MET A 65 5.70 6.58 -1.51
C MET A 65 5.23 7.73 -2.39
N ALA A 66 4.44 7.44 -3.43
CA ALA A 66 3.93 8.47 -4.33
C ALA A 66 3.04 9.51 -3.59
N GLU A 67 2.26 9.07 -2.60
CA GLU A 67 1.46 9.97 -1.77
C GLU A 67 2.35 10.88 -0.88
N LYS A 68 3.36 10.31 -0.22
CA LYS A 68 4.28 11.06 0.66
C LYS A 68 5.16 12.03 -0.12
N ASP A 69 5.63 11.60 -1.28
CA ASP A 69 6.35 12.40 -2.24
C ASP A 69 5.51 13.63 -2.67
N ASN A 70 4.24 13.41 -3.04
CA ASN A 70 3.34 14.52 -3.38
C ASN A 70 3.18 15.55 -2.24
N ILE A 71 3.09 15.09 -0.99
CA ILE A 71 2.97 15.97 0.18
C ILE A 71 4.25 16.80 0.35
N ARG A 72 5.43 16.18 0.22
CA ARG A 72 6.73 16.86 0.25
C ARG A 72 6.82 17.91 -0.86
N ASP A 73 6.48 17.52 -2.08
CA ASP A 73 6.39 18.35 -3.27
C ASP A 73 5.57 19.62 -3.05
N MET A 74 4.38 19.43 -2.47
CA MET A 74 3.47 20.53 -2.17
C MET A 74 4.03 21.45 -1.10
N ALA A 75 4.76 20.94 -0.10
CA ALA A 75 5.43 21.74 0.90
C ALA A 75 6.58 22.58 0.29
N ILE A 76 7.41 21.97 -0.57
CA ILE A 76 8.47 22.68 -1.31
C ILE A 76 7.85 23.80 -2.15
N LYS A 77 6.83 23.49 -2.95
CA LYS A 77 6.14 24.50 -3.78
C LYS A 77 5.58 25.65 -2.94
N SER A 78 4.95 25.32 -1.80
CA SER A 78 4.37 26.31 -0.91
C SER A 78 5.44 27.23 -0.31
N LEU A 79 6.60 26.68 0.07
CA LEU A 79 7.72 27.43 0.62
C LEU A 79 8.23 28.45 -0.40
N PHE A 80 8.56 28.00 -1.61
CA PHE A 80 9.04 28.88 -2.68
C PHE A 80 8.03 29.98 -3.00
N LYS A 81 6.75 29.63 -3.18
CA LYS A 81 5.72 30.61 -3.55
C LYS A 81 5.40 31.62 -2.46
N LEU A 82 5.42 31.22 -1.19
CA LEU A 82 5.19 32.16 -0.10
C LEU A 82 6.36 33.14 0.06
N VAL A 83 7.61 32.64 -0.02
CA VAL A 83 8.81 33.48 0.07
C VAL A 83 8.89 34.46 -1.11
N GLU A 84 8.65 34.00 -2.34
CA GLU A 84 8.55 34.85 -3.55
C GLU A 84 7.50 35.96 -3.37
N GLY A 85 6.34 35.63 -2.77
CA GLY A 85 5.33 36.64 -2.46
C GLY A 85 5.85 37.76 -1.53
N TYR A 86 6.65 37.41 -0.54
CA TYR A 86 7.26 38.39 0.37
C TYR A 86 8.36 39.22 -0.28
N THR A 87 9.03 38.77 -1.35
CA THR A 87 10.06 39.57 -2.04
C THR A 87 9.47 40.70 -2.88
N HIS A 88 8.14 40.77 -2.99
CA HIS A 88 7.40 41.84 -3.66
C HIS A 88 6.61 42.75 -2.72
N ILE A 89 6.64 42.51 -1.40
CA ILE A 89 5.89 43.33 -0.43
C ILE A 89 6.57 44.70 -0.22
N PRO A 90 5.82 45.81 -0.04
CA PRO A 90 6.41 47.15 0.17
C PRO A 90 6.92 47.40 1.60
N ILE A 91 7.03 46.36 2.43
CA ILE A 91 7.51 46.46 3.81
C ILE A 91 8.99 46.08 3.83
N ALA A 92 9.87 47.07 3.92
CA ALA A 92 11.33 46.90 3.76
C ALA A 92 11.91 45.78 4.63
N GLU A 93 11.56 45.73 5.92
CA GLU A 93 12.07 44.71 6.84
C GLU A 93 11.66 43.28 6.45
N ILE A 94 10.42 43.09 5.99
CA ILE A 94 9.91 41.78 5.56
C ILE A 94 10.53 41.41 4.20
N ASN A 95 10.68 42.38 3.30
CA ASN A 95 11.30 42.19 1.99
C ASN A 95 12.77 41.74 2.12
N GLU A 96 13.53 42.40 2.98
CA GLU A 96 14.92 42.05 3.27
C GLU A 96 15.04 40.65 3.88
N ALA A 97 14.18 40.31 4.84
CA ALA A 97 14.14 38.96 5.40
C ALA A 97 13.79 37.90 4.34
N ALA A 98 12.83 38.19 3.46
CA ALA A 98 12.43 37.29 2.39
C ALA A 98 13.57 37.03 1.39
N LYS A 99 14.34 38.05 1.03
CA LYS A 99 15.54 37.90 0.18
C LYS A 99 16.61 37.00 0.80
N VAL A 100 16.79 37.04 2.13
CA VAL A 100 17.72 36.14 2.83
C VAL A 100 17.29 34.68 2.63
N VAL A 101 15.99 34.40 2.77
CA VAL A 101 15.44 33.04 2.59
C VAL A 101 15.44 32.64 1.10
N GLU A 102 15.04 33.55 0.20
CA GLU A 102 15.02 33.34 -1.25
C GLU A 102 16.40 32.95 -1.79
N ASN A 103 17.46 33.64 -1.37
CA ASN A 103 18.84 33.32 -1.76
C ASN A 103 19.25 31.88 -1.41
N VAL A 104 18.74 31.33 -0.30
CA VAL A 104 18.95 29.92 0.07
C VAL A 104 18.15 29.02 -0.86
N LEU A 105 16.85 29.31 -1.05
CA LEU A 105 15.97 28.53 -1.90
C LEU A 105 16.48 28.44 -3.35
N GLU A 106 17.03 29.53 -3.90
CA GLU A 106 17.58 29.58 -5.26
C GLU A 106 18.81 28.67 -5.46
N GLN A 107 19.56 28.31 -4.41
CA GLN A 107 20.68 27.36 -4.54
C GLN A 107 20.21 25.95 -4.89
N TYR A 108 19.00 25.60 -4.45
CA TYR A 108 18.38 24.29 -4.68
C TYR A 108 17.45 24.33 -5.90
N GLY A 109 16.66 25.39 -6.02
CA GLY A 109 15.65 25.56 -7.06
C GLY A 109 14.36 24.77 -6.79
N MET A 110 13.25 25.21 -7.39
CA MET A 110 11.95 24.53 -7.23
C MET A 110 11.91 23.16 -7.92
N ASP A 111 12.82 22.94 -8.86
CA ASP A 111 12.86 21.75 -9.72
C ASP A 111 13.42 20.51 -9.01
N ILE A 112 13.96 20.61 -7.77
CA ILE A 112 14.36 19.45 -6.95
C ILE A 112 13.25 18.42 -6.79
N ARG A 113 12.00 18.88 -6.90
CA ARG A 113 10.76 18.09 -6.92
C ARG A 113 10.62 17.12 -8.10
N ASN A 114 11.42 17.32 -9.14
CA ASN A 114 11.42 16.50 -10.33
C ASN A 114 12.58 15.48 -10.33
N ASP A 115 13.45 15.53 -9.32
CA ASP A 115 14.56 14.61 -9.19
C ASP A 115 14.07 13.19 -8.86
N ASP A 116 14.96 12.21 -8.99
CA ASP A 116 14.66 10.91 -8.42
C ASP A 116 14.62 10.99 -6.89
N TYR A 117 13.86 10.08 -6.27
CA TYR A 117 13.60 10.10 -4.83
C TYR A 117 14.85 10.17 -3.95
N ALA A 118 15.97 9.55 -4.35
CA ALA A 118 17.18 9.58 -3.54
C ALA A 118 17.90 10.93 -3.67
N ALA A 119 17.96 11.48 -4.88
CA ALA A 119 18.50 12.82 -5.12
C ALA A 119 17.65 13.90 -4.43
N GLU A 120 16.32 13.87 -4.59
CA GLU A 120 15.42 14.83 -3.93
C GLU A 120 15.57 14.80 -2.41
N THR A 121 15.60 13.62 -1.79
CA THR A 121 15.82 13.48 -0.33
C THR A 121 17.16 14.09 0.11
N ALA A 122 18.22 13.92 -0.67
CA ALA A 122 19.53 14.50 -0.33
C ALA A 122 19.51 16.04 -0.42
N GLU A 123 18.87 16.58 -1.46
CA GLU A 123 18.72 18.03 -1.66
C GLU A 123 17.79 18.65 -0.60
N VAL A 124 16.64 18.04 -0.30
CA VAL A 124 15.69 18.53 0.71
C VAL A 124 16.31 18.53 2.10
N ASN A 125 17.06 17.49 2.46
CA ASN A 125 17.78 17.48 3.74
C ASN A 125 18.84 18.58 3.81
N SER A 126 19.55 18.84 2.71
CA SER A 126 20.53 19.93 2.63
C SER A 126 19.85 21.30 2.73
N LEU A 127 18.73 21.49 2.03
CA LEU A 127 17.90 22.69 2.12
C LEU A 127 17.42 22.95 3.56
N LEU A 128 16.87 21.93 4.23
CA LEU A 128 16.41 22.06 5.62
C LEU A 128 17.56 22.43 6.58
N ASN A 129 18.76 21.89 6.36
CA ASN A 129 19.94 22.27 7.12
C ASN A 129 20.32 23.74 6.89
N ASP A 130 20.28 24.22 5.65
CA ASP A 130 20.59 25.60 5.33
C ASP A 130 19.54 26.58 5.88
N LEU A 131 18.26 26.23 5.83
CA LEU A 131 17.17 26.99 6.43
C LEU A 131 17.28 27.07 7.97
N SER A 132 17.94 26.10 8.60
CA SER A 132 18.17 26.09 10.04
C SER A 132 19.33 26.98 10.51
N LYS A 133 20.14 27.51 9.57
CA LYS A 133 21.25 28.40 9.92
C LYS A 133 20.72 29.64 10.68
N PRO A 134 21.43 30.13 11.72
CA PRO A 134 20.89 31.17 12.61
C PRO A 134 20.38 32.44 11.91
N GLU A 135 21.10 32.91 10.89
CA GLU A 135 20.71 34.08 10.09
C GLU A 135 19.41 33.84 9.31
N VAL A 136 19.28 32.67 8.69
CA VAL A 136 18.12 32.29 7.88
C VAL A 136 16.91 32.02 8.76
N ALA A 137 17.09 31.33 9.88
CA ALA A 137 16.05 31.10 10.87
C ALA A 137 15.50 32.41 11.47
N ALA A 138 16.37 33.38 11.74
CA ALA A 138 15.96 34.71 12.17
C ALA A 138 15.15 35.46 11.11
N ALA A 139 15.50 35.30 9.82
CA ALA A 139 14.73 35.84 8.71
C ALA A 139 13.36 35.15 8.57
N ILE A 140 13.30 33.82 8.63
CA ILE A 140 12.07 33.03 8.61
C ILE A 140 11.10 33.47 9.70
N ALA A 141 11.59 33.78 10.91
CA ALA A 141 10.75 34.23 12.02
C ALA A 141 10.01 35.57 11.75
N LYS A 142 10.47 36.36 10.77
CA LYS A 142 9.80 37.60 10.32
C LYS A 142 8.75 37.38 9.24
N LEU A 143 8.70 36.18 8.64
CA LEU A 143 7.83 35.83 7.52
C LEU A 143 6.70 34.91 8.01
N GLN A 144 5.51 35.49 8.19
CA GLN A 144 4.36 34.75 8.71
C GLN A 144 4.04 33.52 7.83
N GLY A 145 3.82 32.35 8.44
CA GLY A 145 3.50 31.11 7.73
C GLY A 145 4.72 30.36 7.17
N VAL A 146 5.89 30.99 7.05
CA VAL A 146 7.09 30.32 6.51
C VAL A 146 7.63 29.29 7.49
N ALA A 147 7.66 29.60 8.80
CA ALA A 147 8.12 28.66 9.82
C ALA A 147 7.26 27.38 9.86
N GLU A 148 5.94 27.52 9.71
CA GLU A 148 4.99 26.42 9.66
C GLU A 148 5.19 25.55 8.41
N ILE A 149 5.48 26.17 7.26
CA ILE A 149 5.79 25.43 6.03
C ILE A 149 7.12 24.68 6.15
N VAL A 150 8.16 25.28 6.74
CA VAL A 150 9.44 24.60 6.97
C VAL A 150 9.27 23.41 7.92
N ALA A 151 8.45 23.55 8.97
CA ALA A 151 8.10 22.44 9.85
C ALA A 151 7.31 21.34 9.11
N ALA A 152 6.36 21.72 8.23
CA ALA A 152 5.62 20.78 7.40
C ALA A 152 6.51 20.04 6.40
N LEU A 153 7.46 20.72 5.75
CA LEU A 153 8.45 20.11 4.87
C LEU A 153 9.34 19.12 5.64
N THR A 154 9.81 19.52 6.83
CA THR A 154 10.61 18.63 7.70
C THR A 154 9.84 17.36 8.08
N ALA A 155 8.54 17.48 8.37
CA ALA A 155 7.69 16.33 8.69
C ALA A 155 7.45 15.46 7.44
N ALA A 156 7.19 16.08 6.29
CA ALA A 156 6.98 15.38 5.02
C ALA A 156 8.22 14.58 4.59
N GLU A 157 9.42 15.15 4.73
CA GLU A 157 10.68 14.45 4.41
C GLU A 157 10.88 13.23 5.33
N LYS A 158 10.69 13.39 6.65
CA LYS A 158 10.79 12.25 7.59
C LYS A 158 9.76 11.15 7.29
N ASP A 159 8.54 11.53 6.95
CA ASP A 159 7.49 10.59 6.55
C ASP A 159 7.88 9.84 5.26
N PHE A 160 8.50 10.54 4.30
CA PHE A 160 8.99 9.94 3.07
C PHE A 160 10.14 8.95 3.33
N GLU A 161 11.17 9.37 4.08
CA GLU A 161 12.32 8.54 4.45
C GLU A 161 11.89 7.26 5.18
N ALA A 162 10.88 7.33 6.04
CA ALA A 162 10.34 6.17 6.74
C ALA A 162 9.72 5.13 5.78
N ILE A 163 8.98 5.57 4.77
CA ILE A 163 8.40 4.67 3.76
C ILE A 163 9.48 4.17 2.79
N ALA A 164 10.44 5.00 2.41
CA ALA A 164 11.58 4.60 1.58
C ALA A 164 12.41 3.49 2.26
N LEU A 165 12.63 3.58 3.58
CA LEU A 165 13.25 2.51 4.36
C LEU A 165 12.43 1.21 4.32
N GLN A 166 11.11 1.30 4.50
CA GLN A 166 10.22 0.13 4.40
C GLN A 166 10.27 -0.53 3.01
N GLN A 167 10.37 0.27 1.95
CA GLN A 167 10.56 -0.22 0.59
C GLN A 167 11.89 -0.96 0.45
N ALA A 168 12.99 -0.36 0.90
CA ALA A 168 14.32 -0.95 0.83
C ALA A 168 14.42 -2.29 1.58
N GLU A 169 13.84 -2.37 2.79
CA GLU A 169 13.72 -3.61 3.56
C GLU A 169 12.90 -4.69 2.82
N GLY A 170 11.86 -4.28 2.07
CA GLY A 170 11.03 -5.18 1.27
C GLY A 170 11.68 -5.64 -0.04
N GLU A 171 12.50 -4.81 -0.68
CA GLU A 171 13.15 -5.09 -1.96
C GLU A 171 14.46 -5.88 -1.83
N GLY A 172 15.19 -5.71 -0.72
CA GLY A 172 16.41 -6.47 -0.40
C GLY A 172 16.22 -7.99 -0.44
N ALA A 173 14.97 -8.46 -0.45
CA ALA A 173 14.64 -9.88 -0.46
C ALA A 173 14.63 -10.55 -1.85
N LYS A 174 14.08 -10.00 -2.95
CA LYS A 174 13.75 -10.83 -4.15
C LYS A 174 13.51 -10.03 -5.46
N LYS A 175 14.41 -10.15 -6.46
CA LYS A 175 14.29 -9.50 -7.79
C LYS A 175 13.30 -10.13 -8.78
N ASP A 176 12.78 -11.34 -8.54
CA ASP A 176 11.91 -12.07 -9.49
C ASP A 176 10.51 -12.43 -8.93
N LEU A 177 9.88 -11.50 -8.21
CA LEU A 177 8.58 -11.78 -7.59
C LEU A 177 7.40 -11.70 -8.56
N ALA A 178 6.54 -12.72 -8.48
CA ALA A 178 5.26 -12.72 -9.17
C ALA A 178 4.38 -11.53 -8.75
N THR A 179 3.61 -10.99 -9.70
CA THR A 179 2.60 -9.97 -9.41
C THR A 179 1.44 -10.56 -8.59
N ALA A 180 0.77 -9.71 -7.79
CA ALA A 180 -0.40 -10.11 -7.01
C ALA A 180 -1.49 -10.76 -7.89
N SER A 181 -1.71 -10.23 -9.10
CA SER A 181 -2.68 -10.76 -10.05
C SER A 181 -2.31 -12.16 -10.57
N ARG A 182 -1.02 -12.43 -10.82
CA ARG A 182 -0.54 -13.76 -11.24
C ARG A 182 -0.68 -14.77 -10.10
N LEU A 183 -0.27 -14.37 -8.88
CA LEU A 183 -0.38 -15.19 -7.68
C LEU A 183 -1.84 -15.53 -7.35
N LYS A 184 -2.74 -14.55 -7.44
CA LYS A 184 -4.17 -14.77 -7.27
C LYS A 184 -4.68 -15.85 -8.22
N LYS A 185 -4.39 -15.74 -9.52
CA LYS A 185 -4.86 -16.70 -10.53
C LYS A 185 -4.36 -18.12 -10.22
N ALA A 186 -3.09 -18.26 -9.83
CA ALA A 186 -2.51 -19.54 -9.46
C ALA A 186 -3.18 -20.14 -8.20
N ALA A 187 -3.36 -19.33 -7.15
CA ALA A 187 -4.02 -19.75 -5.92
C ALA A 187 -5.48 -20.17 -6.13
N LEU A 188 -6.24 -19.42 -6.94
CA LEU A 188 -7.62 -19.77 -7.26
C LEU A 188 -7.72 -21.08 -8.04
N LYS A 189 -6.80 -21.31 -8.98
CA LYS A 189 -6.71 -22.58 -9.71
C LYS A 189 -6.47 -23.75 -8.74
N GLU A 190 -5.46 -23.61 -7.88
CA GLU A 190 -5.10 -24.63 -6.88
C GLU A 190 -6.30 -25.00 -6.00
N ILE A 191 -7.00 -24.00 -5.46
CA ILE A 191 -8.16 -24.24 -4.60
C ILE A 191 -9.32 -24.86 -5.38
N ASN A 192 -9.68 -24.27 -6.51
CA ASN A 192 -10.87 -24.69 -7.26
C ASN A 192 -10.73 -26.07 -7.89
N ASP A 193 -9.52 -26.45 -8.29
CA ASP A 193 -9.26 -27.70 -8.99
C ASP A 193 -8.88 -28.81 -8.02
N ASN A 194 -8.11 -28.51 -6.96
CA ASN A 194 -7.58 -29.54 -6.06
C ASN A 194 -8.24 -29.56 -4.67
N LEU A 195 -8.48 -28.40 -4.03
CA LEU A 195 -9.02 -28.35 -2.66
C LEU A 195 -10.51 -28.64 -2.59
N VAL A 196 -11.30 -27.96 -3.43
CA VAL A 196 -12.76 -28.00 -3.37
C VAL A 196 -13.28 -29.43 -3.57
N GLY A 197 -12.78 -30.12 -4.59
CA GLY A 197 -13.18 -31.51 -4.88
C GLY A 197 -12.78 -32.47 -3.76
N TYR A 198 -11.56 -32.33 -3.25
CA TYR A 198 -11.02 -33.17 -2.20
C TYR A 198 -11.81 -33.06 -0.90
N MET A 199 -11.98 -31.84 -0.38
CA MET A 199 -12.69 -31.59 0.88
C MET A 199 -14.16 -32.01 0.82
N ASN A 200 -14.83 -31.79 -0.32
CA ASN A 200 -16.21 -32.25 -0.52
C ASN A 200 -16.34 -33.78 -0.53
N THR A 201 -15.33 -34.48 -1.03
CA THR A 201 -15.32 -35.95 -1.08
C THR A 201 -14.99 -36.52 0.29
N MET A 202 -13.91 -36.05 0.92
CA MET A 202 -13.45 -36.56 2.22
C MET A 202 -14.47 -36.32 3.33
N ALA A 203 -15.22 -35.22 3.26
CA ALA A 203 -16.27 -34.95 4.24
C ALA A 203 -17.51 -35.84 4.09
N LYS A 204 -17.68 -36.54 2.96
CA LYS A 204 -18.67 -37.62 2.80
C LYS A 204 -18.12 -38.97 3.28
N VAL A 205 -16.84 -39.24 3.02
CA VAL A 205 -16.21 -40.54 3.33
C VAL A 205 -15.81 -40.65 4.81
N LYS A 206 -15.35 -39.55 5.40
CA LYS A 206 -14.87 -39.44 6.79
C LYS A 206 -15.43 -38.19 7.48
N PRO A 207 -16.75 -38.11 7.71
CA PRO A 207 -17.39 -36.91 8.25
C PRO A 207 -16.79 -36.47 9.58
N ASP A 208 -16.49 -37.40 10.50
CA ASP A 208 -15.94 -37.10 11.83
C ASP A 208 -14.62 -36.30 11.80
N THR A 209 -13.83 -36.45 10.73
CA THR A 209 -12.56 -35.75 10.57
C THR A 209 -12.68 -34.49 9.73
N TYR A 210 -13.46 -34.50 8.64
CA TYR A 210 -13.42 -33.44 7.62
C TYR A 210 -14.63 -32.50 7.65
N GLN A 211 -15.76 -32.90 8.23
CA GLN A 211 -17.03 -32.18 8.07
C GLN A 211 -16.96 -30.74 8.58
N THR A 212 -16.46 -30.52 9.79
CA THR A 212 -16.42 -29.19 10.42
C THR A 212 -15.57 -28.20 9.62
N THR A 213 -14.38 -28.63 9.18
CA THR A 213 -13.48 -27.79 8.38
C THR A 213 -14.04 -27.54 6.99
N THR A 214 -14.62 -28.55 6.34
CA THR A 214 -15.30 -28.39 5.04
C THR A 214 -16.45 -27.38 5.11
N GLN A 215 -17.27 -27.43 6.16
CA GLN A 215 -18.38 -26.49 6.37
C GLN A 215 -17.86 -25.06 6.56
N THR A 216 -16.84 -24.89 7.42
CA THR A 216 -16.22 -23.58 7.64
C THR A 216 -15.68 -23.00 6.33
N ILE A 217 -14.97 -23.80 5.53
CA ILE A 217 -14.43 -23.35 4.24
C ILE A 217 -15.54 -23.03 3.24
N ALA A 218 -16.63 -23.81 3.23
CA ALA A 218 -17.78 -23.54 2.37
C ALA A 218 -18.40 -22.16 2.66
N GLU A 219 -18.58 -21.82 3.94
CA GLU A 219 -19.09 -20.51 4.37
C GLU A 219 -18.15 -19.37 4.00
N LEU A 220 -16.84 -19.53 4.21
CA LEU A 220 -15.83 -18.54 3.83
C LEU A 220 -15.85 -18.25 2.32
N ILE A 221 -15.93 -19.29 1.50
CA ILE A 221 -15.97 -19.15 0.04
C ILE A 221 -17.30 -18.53 -0.42
N GLU A 222 -18.42 -18.93 0.18
CA GLU A 222 -19.72 -18.35 -0.14
C GLU A 222 -19.75 -16.85 0.17
N ASN A 223 -19.27 -16.44 1.34
CA ASN A 223 -19.18 -15.03 1.73
C ASN A 223 -18.34 -14.22 0.73
N ASN A 224 -17.18 -14.72 0.31
CA ASN A 224 -16.38 -14.07 -0.73
C ASN A 224 -17.15 -13.98 -2.06
N ASN A 225 -17.81 -15.05 -2.49
CA ASN A 225 -18.54 -15.06 -3.76
C ASN A 225 -19.71 -14.07 -3.76
N GLU A 226 -20.44 -13.96 -2.64
CA GLU A 226 -21.50 -12.97 -2.47
C GLU A 226 -20.95 -11.53 -2.49
N LEU A 227 -19.79 -11.28 -1.89
CA LEU A 227 -19.12 -9.97 -2.01
C LEU A 227 -18.75 -9.63 -3.46
N VAL A 228 -18.31 -10.60 -4.26
CA VAL A 228 -18.06 -10.39 -5.70
C VAL A 228 -19.35 -10.10 -6.45
N LYS A 229 -20.42 -10.84 -6.17
CA LYS A 229 -21.72 -10.67 -6.81
C LYS A 229 -22.30 -9.29 -6.53
N ARG A 230 -22.34 -8.84 -5.27
CA ARG A 230 -22.85 -7.52 -4.89
C ARG A 230 -22.12 -6.38 -5.59
N ARG A 231 -20.79 -6.50 -5.73
CA ARG A 231 -19.99 -5.48 -6.43
C ARG A 231 -20.29 -5.41 -7.92
N ARG A 232 -20.56 -6.55 -8.55
CA ARG A 232 -20.97 -6.59 -9.96
C ARG A 232 -22.32 -5.91 -10.15
N THR A 233 -23.32 -6.27 -9.35
CA THR A 233 -24.66 -5.67 -9.42
C THR A 233 -24.61 -4.15 -9.26
N LYS A 234 -23.84 -3.64 -8.28
CA LYS A 234 -23.67 -2.20 -8.09
C LYS A 234 -23.03 -1.51 -9.30
N SER A 235 -22.03 -2.14 -9.91
CA SER A 235 -21.38 -1.61 -11.12
C SER A 235 -22.33 -1.58 -12.31
N ASP A 236 -23.20 -2.58 -12.45
CA ASP A 236 -24.18 -2.64 -13.53
C ASP A 236 -25.26 -1.55 -13.35
N GLU A 237 -25.71 -1.30 -12.11
CA GLU A 237 -26.64 -0.22 -11.75
C GLU A 237 -26.07 1.19 -11.99
N GLU A 238 -24.80 1.42 -11.63
CA GLU A 238 -24.12 2.71 -11.87
C GLU A 238 -23.97 3.03 -13.37
N VAL A 239 -23.66 2.01 -14.19
CA VAL A 239 -23.58 2.17 -15.65
C VAL A 239 -24.95 2.42 -16.28
N GLU A 240 -26.01 1.76 -15.81
CA GLU A 240 -27.37 2.00 -16.29
C GLU A 240 -27.87 3.41 -15.93
N ALA A 241 -27.49 3.94 -14.76
CA ALA A 241 -27.84 5.29 -14.34
C ALA A 241 -27.12 6.39 -15.15
N GLU A 242 -25.88 6.18 -15.59
CA GLU A 242 -25.14 7.14 -16.44
C GLU A 242 -25.59 7.13 -17.92
N ALA A 243 -26.32 6.08 -18.34
CA ALA A 243 -26.82 5.93 -19.71
C ALA A 243 -28.21 6.56 -19.94
N ILE A 244 -28.83 7.14 -18.91
CA ILE A 244 -30.14 7.81 -18.93
C ILE A 244 -29.95 9.33 -18.84
#